data_AF-A0A6V8L7V6-F1
#
_entry.id   AF-A0A6V8L7V6-F1
#
_cell.length_a   1.000
_cell.length_b   1.000
_cell.length_c   1.000
_cell.angle_alpha   90.00
_cell.angle_beta   90.00
_cell.angle_gamma   90.00
#
_symmetry.space_group_name_H-M   'P 1'
#
loop_
_entity.id
_entity.type
_entity.pdbx_description
1 polymer ?
#
loop_
_entity_poly.entity_id
_entity_poly.type
_entity_poly.pdbx_seq_one_letter_code
_entity_poly.pdbx_strand_id
1 'polypeptide(L)'
;MDAITAHGGDVDPDRGSFTTALATARDQVILAAGVIADTVIDLIGVIGQRVLANLMPDRRLRLSPRIVKRAISKYQARGPNIDRRSYQATLNINVLTPPRP
;
A
#
# COMPACT_ATOMS: atom_id res chain seq x y z
N MET A 1 15.96 -3.98 1.82
CA MET A 1 15.59 -2.55 1.74
C MET A 1 14.64 -2.47 0.57
N ASP A 2 13.37 -2.14 0.80
CA ASP A 2 12.34 -2.27 -0.24
C ASP A 2 12.36 -1.05 -1.16
N ALA A 3 12.03 -1.23 -2.43
CA ALA A 3 12.25 -0.22 -3.48
C ALA A 3 11.58 1.13 -3.21
N ILE A 4 10.45 1.14 -2.50
CA ILE A 4 9.72 2.38 -2.17
C ILE A 4 10.47 3.17 -1.08
N THR A 5 10.98 2.49 -0.06
CA THR A 5 11.77 3.10 1.01
C THR A 5 13.15 3.54 0.53
N ALA A 6 13.70 2.85 -0.48
CA ALA A 6 14.99 3.19 -1.09
C ALA A 6 14.93 4.45 -1.97
N HIS A 7 13.75 4.88 -2.43
CA HIS A 7 13.58 6.06 -3.29
C HIS A 7 13.69 7.41 -2.53
N GLY A 8 14.30 7.43 -1.34
CA GLY A 8 14.60 8.68 -0.63
C GLY A 8 13.42 9.31 0.11
N GLY A 9 12.37 8.54 0.43
CA GLY A 9 11.28 8.99 1.31
C GLY A 9 10.24 9.92 0.68
N ASP A 10 10.36 10.24 -0.61
CA ASP A 10 9.43 11.13 -1.32
C ASP A 10 8.15 10.41 -1.80
N VAL A 11 8.13 9.07 -1.70
CA VAL A 11 7.01 8.22 -2.12
C VAL A 11 6.36 7.58 -0.91
N ASP A 12 5.06 7.83 -0.72
CA ASP A 12 4.26 7.18 0.32
C ASP A 12 4.25 5.65 0.11
N PRO A 13 4.74 4.85 1.09
CA PRO A 13 4.77 3.39 1.01
C PRO A 13 3.40 2.76 0.76
N ASP A 14 2.30 3.40 1.17
CA ASP A 14 0.94 2.87 0.99
C ASP A 14 0.46 2.86 -0.45
N ARG A 15 1.17 3.55 -1.34
CA ARG A 15 0.89 3.62 -2.78
C ARG A 15 1.47 2.45 -3.55
N GLY A 16 2.30 1.62 -2.92
CA GLY A 16 2.82 0.39 -3.50
C GLY A 16 1.72 -0.64 -3.74
N SER A 17 1.49 -1.01 -5.00
CA SER A 17 0.51 -2.05 -5.36
C SER A 17 1.12 -3.45 -5.20
N PHE A 18 0.60 -4.23 -4.24
CA PHE A 18 0.94 -5.65 -4.09
C PHE A 18 0.59 -6.46 -5.35
N THR A 19 -0.54 -6.17 -5.99
CA THR A 19 -0.95 -6.86 -7.22
C THR A 19 0.02 -6.62 -8.36
N THR A 20 0.53 -5.40 -8.50
CA THR A 20 1.56 -5.08 -9.51
C THR A 20 2.86 -5.82 -9.21
N ALA A 21 3.28 -5.84 -7.94
CA ALA A 21 4.47 -6.57 -7.51
C ALA A 21 4.35 -8.07 -7.82
N LEU A 22 3.22 -8.68 -7.45
CA LEU A 22 2.95 -10.10 -7.65
C LEU A 22 2.87 -10.47 -9.13
N ALA A 23 2.17 -9.67 -9.94
CA ALA A 23 2.09 -9.90 -11.39
C ALA A 23 3.48 -9.80 -12.03
N THR A 24 4.26 -8.79 -11.67
CA THR A 24 5.63 -8.62 -12.19
C THR A 24 6.53 -9.78 -11.79
N ALA A 25 6.48 -10.21 -10.52
CA ALA A 25 7.24 -11.35 -10.03
C ALA A 25 6.86 -12.64 -10.78
N ARG A 26 5.57 -12.85 -11.03
CA ARG A 26 5.09 -13.99 -11.81
C ARG A 26 5.63 -13.96 -13.24
N ASP A 27 5.63 -12.80 -13.90
CA ASP A 27 6.17 -12.66 -15.25
C ASP A 27 7.68 -12.97 -15.28
N GLN A 28 8.45 -12.54 -14.28
CA GLN A 28 9.88 -12.88 -14.16
C GLN A 28 10.11 -14.39 -14.06
N VAL A 29 9.25 -15.10 -13.32
CA VAL A 29 9.33 -16.55 -13.16
C VAL A 29 8.91 -17.27 -14.44
N ILE A 30 7.80 -16.88 -15.08
CA ILE A 30 7.30 -17.51 -16.31
C ILE A 30 8.31 -17.35 -17.45
N LEU A 31 8.91 -16.17 -17.58
CA LEU A 31 9.92 -15.90 -18.60
C LEU A 31 11.29 -16.47 -18.25
N ALA A 32 11.43 -17.13 -17.08
CA ALA A 32 12.67 -17.66 -16.56
C ALA A 32 13.83 -16.64 -16.70
N ALA A 33 13.55 -15.38 -16.37
CA ALA A 33 14.37 -14.23 -16.77
C ALA A 33 15.85 -14.40 -16.37
N GLY A 34 16.11 -14.83 -15.13
CA GLY A 34 17.48 -15.07 -14.63
C GLY A 34 18.13 -16.38 -15.07
N VAL A 35 17.40 -17.27 -15.74
CA VAL A 35 17.92 -18.57 -16.22
C VAL A 35 18.25 -18.48 -17.71
N ILE A 36 17.39 -17.87 -18.52
CA ILE A 36 17.60 -17.74 -19.96
C ILE A 36 18.68 -16.71 -20.28
N ALA A 37 18.77 -15.63 -19.50
CA ALA A 37 19.75 -14.58 -19.73
C ALA A 37 21.18 -14.95 -19.29
N ASP A 38 21.39 -16.13 -18.69
CA ASP A 38 22.66 -16.63 -18.13
C ASP A 38 23.41 -15.58 -17.29
N THR A 39 22.67 -14.70 -16.64
CA THR A 39 23.19 -13.53 -15.92
C THR A 39 22.38 -13.27 -14.66
N VAL A 40 23.03 -12.68 -13.67
CA VAL A 40 22.37 -12.25 -12.43
C VAL A 40 21.52 -11.02 -12.74
N ILE A 41 20.20 -11.22 -12.80
CA ILE A 41 19.23 -10.12 -12.90
C ILE A 41 18.84 -9.69 -11.48
N ASP A 42 18.88 -8.39 -11.23
CA ASP A 42 18.29 -7.81 -10.02
C ASP A 42 16.75 -7.83 -10.11
N LEU A 43 16.17 -8.99 -9.78
CA LEU A 43 14.73 -9.22 -9.80
C LEU A 43 13.99 -8.26 -8.85
N ILE A 44 14.60 -7.95 -7.70
CA ILE A 44 14.04 -7.02 -6.72
C ILE A 44 13.99 -5.61 -7.34
N GLY A 45 15.05 -5.21 -8.04
CA GLY A 45 15.11 -3.97 -8.81
C GLY A 45 14.02 -3.88 -9.88
N VAL A 46 13.84 -4.93 -10.69
CA VAL A 46 12.81 -4.96 -11.75
C VAL A 46 11.39 -4.87 -11.18
N ILE A 47 11.10 -5.63 -10.13
CA ILE A 47 9.80 -5.60 -9.45
C ILE A 47 9.58 -4.23 -8.83
N GLY A 48 10.57 -3.70 -8.12
CA GLY A 48 10.53 -2.38 -7.51
C GLY A 48 10.26 -1.27 -8.52
N GLN A 49 10.97 -1.28 -9.64
CA GLN A 49 10.79 -0.31 -10.72
C GLN A 49 9.38 -0.38 -11.31
N ARG A 50 8.82 -1.58 -11.47
CA ARG A 50 7.48 -1.74 -12.02
C ARG A 50 6.39 -1.28 -11.06
N VAL A 51 6.61 -1.44 -9.76
CA VAL A 51 5.73 -0.90 -8.71
C VAL A 51 5.80 0.63 -8.69
N LEU A 52 7.00 1.21 -8.72
CA LEU A 52 7.21 2.66 -8.75
C LEU A 52 6.62 3.32 -10.01
N ALA A 53 6.66 2.63 -11.15
CA ALA A 53 6.05 3.11 -12.39
C ALA A 53 4.51 3.07 -12.36
N ASN A 54 3.89 2.29 -11.48
CA ASN A 54 2.45 2.07 -11.40
C ASN A 54 1.91 2.30 -9.98
N LEU A 55 2.29 3.44 -9.38
CA LEU A 55 1.81 3.81 -8.05
C LEU A 55 0.30 3.98 -8.03
N MET A 56 -0.33 3.45 -6.98
CA MET A 56 -1.75 3.66 -6.74
C MET A 56 -2.05 5.16 -6.51
N PRO A 57 -3.27 5.62 -6.78
CA PRO A 57 -3.67 6.96 -6.38
C PRO A 57 -3.55 7.12 -4.86
N ASP A 58 -3.41 8.37 -4.43
CA ASP A 58 -3.33 8.70 -3.02
C ASP A 58 -4.54 8.14 -2.23
N ARG A 59 -4.27 7.52 -1.08
CA ARG A 59 -5.34 6.87 -0.31
C ARG A 59 -6.12 7.91 0.46
N ARG A 60 -7.42 8.00 0.18
CA ARG A 60 -8.31 8.81 1.00
C ARG A 60 -8.35 8.29 2.43
N LEU A 61 -8.06 9.18 3.37
CA LEU A 61 -8.20 8.90 4.79
C LEU A 61 -9.67 8.57 5.14
N ARG A 62 -9.90 7.38 5.70
CA ARG A 62 -11.24 6.89 6.05
C ARG A 62 -11.55 7.19 7.52
N LEU A 63 -11.75 8.47 7.86
CA LEU A 63 -12.08 8.89 9.24
C LEU A 63 -13.57 8.96 9.57
N SER A 64 -14.45 8.72 8.60
CA SER A 64 -15.88 8.68 8.93
C SER A 64 -16.12 7.54 9.92
N PRO A 65 -16.85 7.75 11.03
CA PRO A 65 -17.31 6.65 11.87
C PRO A 65 -17.99 5.61 10.97
N ARG A 66 -17.40 4.42 10.82
CA ARG A 66 -18.09 3.32 10.14
C ARG A 66 -19.19 2.86 11.07
N ILE A 67 -20.41 3.34 10.82
CA ILE A 67 -21.57 2.91 11.61
C ILE A 67 -22.10 1.62 11.00
N VAL A 68 -21.76 0.48 11.59
CA VAL A 68 -22.56 -0.74 11.41
C VAL A 68 -23.75 -0.63 12.36
N LYS A 69 -24.93 -0.33 11.81
CA LYS A 69 -26.14 -0.21 12.62
C LYS A 69 -26.51 -1.58 13.21
N ARG A 70 -26.40 -1.75 14.53
CA ARG A 70 -27.00 -2.88 15.26
C ARG A 70 -28.46 -2.57 15.58
N ALA A 71 -29.34 -3.58 15.48
CA ALA A 71 -30.77 -3.44 15.76
C ALA A 71 -31.08 -2.94 17.18
N ILE A 72 -30.18 -3.22 18.14
CA ILE A 72 -30.30 -2.86 19.56
C ILE A 72 -29.47 -1.63 19.97
N SER A 73 -28.86 -0.94 19.01
CA SER A 73 -28.02 0.22 19.32
C SER A 73 -28.88 1.38 19.81
N LYS A 74 -28.55 1.91 21.01
CA LYS A 74 -29.14 3.13 21.58
C LYS A 74 -28.91 4.37 20.70
N TYR A 75 -27.82 4.39 19.93
CA TYR A 75 -27.45 5.51 19.06
C TYR A 75 -28.03 5.30 17.65
N GLN A 76 -28.81 6.28 17.20
CA GLN A 76 -29.44 6.28 15.89
C GLN A 76 -28.39 6.47 14.79
N ALA A 77 -28.21 5.44 13.96
CA ALA A 77 -27.29 5.47 12.82
C ALA A 77 -27.81 6.28 11.62
N ARG A 78 -29.11 6.58 11.56
CA ARG A 78 -29.77 7.36 10.49
C ARG A 78 -30.80 8.32 11.12
N GLY A 79 -30.82 9.59 10.68
CA GLY A 79 -31.74 10.61 11.21
C GLY A 79 -31.22 12.06 11.07
N PRO A 80 -32.07 13.05 11.40
CA PRO A 80 -31.72 14.48 11.30
C PRO A 80 -30.64 14.88 12.32
N ASN A 81 -30.64 14.29 13.52
CA ASN A 81 -29.77 14.67 14.64
C ASN A 81 -28.44 13.88 14.69
N ILE A 82 -27.92 13.43 13.55
CA ILE A 82 -26.63 12.72 13.52
C ILE A 82 -25.51 13.74 13.50
N ASP A 83 -24.59 13.60 14.47
CA ASP A 83 -23.33 14.32 14.44
C ASP A 83 -22.49 13.82 13.24
N ARG A 84 -22.27 14.74 12.29
CA ARG A 84 -21.47 14.53 11.07
C ARG A 84 -20.13 15.26 11.16
N ARG A 85 -19.76 15.80 12.32
CA ARG A 85 -18.47 16.45 12.53
C ARG A 85 -17.36 15.48 12.15
N SER A 86 -16.60 15.86 11.14
CA SER A 86 -15.39 15.17 10.74
C SER A 86 -14.22 16.00 11.23
N TYR A 87 -13.30 15.37 11.94
CA TYR A 87 -12.05 16.01 12.34
C TYR A 87 -10.99 15.77 11.27
N GLN A 88 -10.12 16.75 11.04
CA GLN A 88 -8.91 16.47 10.28
C GLN A 88 -8.05 15.51 11.12
N ALA A 89 -7.52 14.48 10.47
CA ALA A 89 -6.47 13.68 11.06
C ALA A 89 -5.38 13.43 10.02
N THR A 90 -4.20 13.14 10.54
CA THR A 90 -3.03 12.78 9.75
C THR A 90 -2.66 11.36 10.14
N LEU A 91 -2.45 10.50 9.14
CA LEU A 91 -1.98 9.14 9.34
C LEU A 91 -0.50 9.11 8.96
N ASN A 92 0.35 8.69 9.91
CA ASN A 92 1.77 8.46 9.67
C ASN A 92 2.05 6.96 9.76
N ILE A 93 2.60 6.36 8.71
CA ILE A 93 3.09 4.98 8.70
C ILE A 93 4.60 5.00 8.71
N ASN A 94 5.18 4.31 9.70
CA ASN A 94 6.62 4.14 9.82
C ASN A 94 6.96 2.67 9.54
N VAL A 95 7.71 2.42 8.47
CA VAL A 95 8.25 1.08 8.18
C VAL A 95 9.55 0.92 8.95
N LEU A 96 9.56 0.08 9.99
CA LEU A 96 10.75 -0.20 10.77
C LEU A 96 11.62 -1.22 10.04
N THR A 97 12.90 -0.88 9.82
CA THR A 97 13.87 -1.85 9.30
C THR A 97 14.47 -2.61 10.48
N PRO A 98 14.60 -3.94 10.43
CA PRO A 98 15.26 -4.69 11.49
C PRO A 98 16.73 -4.25 11.63
N PRO A 99 17.29 -4.27 12.86
CA PRO A 99 18.71 -4.00 13.06
C PRO A 99 19.54 -5.03 12.30
N ARG A 100 20.61 -4.56 11.65
CA ARG A 100 21.57 -5.44 10.98
C ARG A 100 22.29 -6.31 12.05
N PRO A 101 22.52 -7.61 11.78
CA PRO A 101 23.29 -8.46 12.68
C PRO A 101 24.72 -7.96 12.90
#